data_AF-A0A349JEE3-F1
#
_entry.id   AF-A0A349JEE3-F1
#
_cell.length_a   1.000
_cell.length_b   1.000
_cell.length_c   1.000
_cell.angle_alpha   90.00
_cell.angle_beta   90.00
_cell.angle_gamma   90.00
#
_symmetry.space_group_name_H-M   'P 1'
#
loop_
_entity.id
_entity.type
_entity.pdbx_description
1 polymer ?
#
loop_
_entity_poly.entity_id
_entity_poly.type
_entity_poly.pdbx_seq_one_letter_code
_entity_poly.pdbx_strand_id
1 'polypeptide(L)'
;MTTTISLATANLMEYLKSIGGSDVHEFVDEKGEPDPLAARRLAECLRSRHAADLNQAITVTQSANRVVVTLVDDQAPLRPLRRR
;
A
#
# COMPACT_ATOMS: atom_id res chain seq x y z
N MET A 1 -7.16 0.50 23.26
CA MET A 1 -8.15 -0.12 22.36
C MET A 1 -7.40 -1.10 21.48
N THR A 2 -7.60 -2.40 21.64
CA THR A 2 -6.95 -3.42 20.83
C THR A 2 -7.66 -3.45 19.49
N THR A 3 -7.10 -2.78 18.47
CA THR A 3 -7.57 -2.91 17.09
C THR A 3 -7.34 -4.36 16.68
N THR A 4 -8.42 -5.13 16.53
CA THR A 4 -8.36 -6.51 16.07
C THR A 4 -8.01 -6.51 14.58
N ILE A 5 -6.72 -6.46 14.28
CA ILE A 5 -6.21 -6.54 12.91
C ILE A 5 -6.36 -7.99 12.43
N SER A 6 -6.84 -8.18 11.21
CA SER A 6 -6.95 -9.51 10.65
C SER A 6 -5.57 -10.18 10.53
N LEU A 7 -5.51 -11.52 10.68
CA LEU A 7 -4.24 -12.27 10.57
C LEU A 7 -3.56 -12.05 9.21
N ALA A 8 -4.36 -11.91 8.14
CA ALA A 8 -3.83 -11.61 6.81
C ALA A 8 -3.14 -10.24 6.75
N THR A 9 -3.74 -9.22 7.36
CA THR A 9 -3.11 -7.89 7.45
C THR A 9 -1.91 -7.91 8.39
N ALA A 10 -1.96 -8.64 9.50
CA ALA A 10 -0.82 -8.77 10.43
C ALA A 10 0.43 -9.34 9.73
N ASN A 11 0.26 -10.40 8.93
CA ASN A 11 1.35 -10.98 8.15
C ASN A 11 1.89 -9.99 7.10
N LEU A 12 1.00 -9.26 6.42
CA LEU A 12 1.41 -8.20 5.49
C LEU A 12 2.18 -7.09 6.20
N MET A 13 1.75 -6.69 7.39
CA MET A 13 2.45 -5.67 8.18
C MET A 13 3.85 -6.13 8.58
N GLU A 14 3.99 -7.39 9.02
CA GLU A 14 5.29 -7.96 9.38
C GLU A 14 6.24 -8.00 8.18
N TYR A 15 5.73 -8.43 7.02
CA TYR A 15 6.45 -8.35 5.76
C TYR A 15 6.87 -6.92 5.43
N LEU A 16 5.94 -5.95 5.45
CA LEU A 16 6.24 -4.55 5.16
C LEU A 16 7.28 -3.99 6.15
N LYS A 17 7.19 -4.32 7.44
CA LYS A 17 8.19 -3.93 8.45
C LYS A 17 9.57 -4.48 8.12
N SER A 18 9.66 -5.72 7.64
CA SER A 18 10.94 -6.34 7.27
C SER A 18 11.64 -5.65 6.10
N ILE A 19 10.89 -5.02 5.18
CA ILE A 19 11.43 -4.35 3.99
C ILE A 19 11.54 -2.83 4.15
N GLY A 20 11.23 -2.27 5.32
CA GLY A 20 11.34 -0.83 5.60
C GLY A 20 10.04 -0.02 5.50
N GLY A 21 8.89 -0.69 5.46
CA GLY A 21 7.56 -0.10 5.66
C GLY A 21 6.75 0.19 4.40
N SER A 22 7.35 0.03 3.22
CA SER A 22 6.65 0.21 1.94
C SER A 22 7.11 -0.80 0.89
N ASP A 23 6.16 -1.36 0.15
CA ASP A 23 6.40 -2.16 -1.04
C ASP A 23 5.86 -1.47 -2.30
N VAL A 24 6.50 -1.74 -3.43
CA VAL A 24 6.17 -1.15 -4.73
C VAL A 24 6.06 -2.27 -5.76
N HIS A 25 4.91 -2.34 -6.41
CA HIS A 25 4.68 -3.22 -7.55
C HIS A 25 4.48 -2.40 -8.81
N GLU A 26 5.36 -2.60 -9.78
CA GLU A 26 5.23 -2.04 -11.13
C GLU A 26 4.80 -3.13 -12.09
N PHE A 27 3.84 -2.79 -12.95
CA PHE A 27 3.26 -3.71 -13.91
C PHE A 27 3.62 -3.28 -15.33
N VAL A 28 4.09 -4.25 -16.10
CA VAL A 28 4.36 -4.12 -17.53
C VAL A 28 3.73 -5.30 -18.25
N ASP A 29 3.27 -5.07 -19.47
CA ASP A 29 2.70 -6.11 -20.33
C ASP A 29 3.80 -6.95 -21.01
N GLU A 30 3.40 -7.91 -21.85
CA GLU A 30 4.32 -8.77 -22.59
C GLU A 30 5.21 -8.01 -23.60
N LYS A 31 4.86 -6.77 -23.93
CA LYS A 31 5.61 -5.87 -24.81
C LYS A 31 6.52 -4.91 -24.03
N GLY A 32 6.50 -4.96 -22.71
CA GLY A 32 7.23 -4.04 -21.83
C GLY A 32 6.56 -2.68 -21.69
N GLU A 33 5.30 -2.52 -22.13
CA GLU A 33 4.53 -1.29 -21.95
C GLU A 33 3.90 -1.24 -20.55
N PRO A 34 3.72 -0.05 -19.96
CA PRO A 34 3.06 0.09 -18.68
C PRO A 34 1.66 -0.54 -18.70
N ASP A 35 1.38 -1.47 -17.77
CA ASP A 35 0.06 -2.11 -17.64
C ASP A 35 -0.72 -1.53 -16.44
N PRO A 36 -1.52 -0.45 -16.65
CA PRO A 36 -2.36 0.11 -15.60
C PRO A 36 -3.53 -0.79 -15.21
N LEU A 37 -3.93 -1.74 -16.06
CA LEU A 37 -5.06 -2.64 -15.78
C LEU A 37 -4.64 -3.71 -14.78
N ALA A 38 -3.46 -4.31 -14.94
CA ALA A 38 -2.91 -5.24 -13.97
C ALA A 38 -2.67 -4.56 -12.62
N ALA A 39 -2.11 -3.35 -12.63
CA ALA A 39 -1.94 -2.54 -11.42
C ALA A 39 -3.28 -2.26 -10.71
N ARG A 40 -4.32 -1.91 -11.47
CA ARG A 40 -5.67 -1.69 -10.92
C ARG A 40 -6.22 -2.96 -10.28
N ARG A 41 -6.11 -4.11 -10.94
CA ARG A 41 -6.57 -5.40 -10.42
C ARG A 41 -5.89 -5.75 -9.11
N LEU A 42 -4.56 -5.59 -9.03
CA LEU A 42 -3.84 -5.82 -7.78
C LEU A 42 -4.32 -4.87 -6.68
N ALA A 43 -4.44 -3.58 -6.98
CA ALA A 43 -4.87 -2.58 -6.00
C ALA A 43 -6.29 -2.86 -5.47
N GLU A 44 -7.23 -3.25 -6.33
CA GLU A 44 -8.59 -3.63 -5.93
C GLU A 44 -8.62 -4.94 -5.13
N CYS A 45 -7.80 -5.93 -5.49
CA CYS A 45 -7.65 -7.17 -4.72
C CYS A 45 -7.11 -6.91 -3.31
N LEU A 46 -6.05 -6.10 -3.19
CA LEU A 46 -5.48 -5.72 -1.89
C LEU A 46 -6.49 -4.92 -1.07
N ARG A 47 -7.19 -3.96 -1.68
CA ARG A 47 -8.22 -3.19 -0.98
C ARG A 47 -9.37 -4.05 -0.49
N SER A 48 -9.82 -5.01 -1.29
CA SER A 48 -10.90 -5.92 -0.91
C SER A 48 -10.46 -6.88 0.20
N ARG A 49 -9.25 -7.44 0.09
CA ARG A 49 -8.71 -8.40 1.07
C ARG A 49 -8.43 -7.78 2.43
N HIS A 50 -8.03 -6.52 2.44
CA HIS A 50 -7.68 -5.78 3.65
C HIS A 50 -8.69 -4.66 3.98
N ALA A 51 -9.92 -4.77 3.47
CA ALA A 51 -10.93 -3.70 3.58
C ALA A 51 -11.21 -3.26 5.03
N ALA A 52 -11.16 -4.20 5.97
CA ALA A 52 -11.40 -3.94 7.39
C ALA A 52 -10.27 -3.13 8.05
N ASP A 53 -9.03 -3.26 7.55
CA ASP A 53 -7.82 -2.71 8.15
C ASP A 53 -7.20 -1.57 7.31
N LEU A 54 -7.84 -1.23 6.19
CA LEU A 54 -7.39 -0.20 5.26
C LEU A 54 -7.43 1.18 5.93
N ASN A 55 -6.37 1.98 5.74
CA ASN A 55 -6.13 3.27 6.40
C ASN A 55 -5.93 3.22 7.93
N GLN A 56 -5.97 2.03 8.55
CA GLN A 56 -5.65 1.86 9.96
C GLN A 56 -4.28 1.21 10.16
N ALA A 57 -4.00 0.17 9.37
CA ALA A 57 -2.76 -0.59 9.44
C ALA A 57 -1.92 -0.47 8.17
N ILE A 58 -2.59 -0.41 7.01
CA ILE A 58 -1.95 -0.33 5.69
C ILE A 58 -2.69 0.65 4.78
N THR A 59 -1.95 1.20 3.83
CA THR A 59 -2.44 2.09 2.79
C THR A 59 -2.06 1.53 1.43
N VAL A 60 -3.01 1.53 0.48
CA VAL A 60 -2.77 1.04 -0.89
C VAL A 60 -3.04 2.16 -1.88
N THR A 61 -1.96 2.74 -2.41
CA THR A 61 -2.00 3.82 -3.40
C THR A 61 -1.68 3.28 -4.78
N GLN A 62 -2.45 3.69 -5.79
CA GLN A 62 -2.17 3.35 -7.18
C GLN A 62 -1.81 4.63 -7.95
N SER A 63 -0.77 4.57 -8.76
CA SER A 63 -0.42 5.60 -9.74
C SER A 63 -0.09 4.93 -11.07
N ALA A 64 -0.93 5.11 -12.09
CA ALA A 64 -0.81 4.44 -13.39
C ALA A 64 -0.64 2.91 -13.26
N ASN A 65 0.51 2.39 -13.69
CA ASN A 65 0.91 0.97 -13.64
C ASN A 65 1.65 0.59 -12.36
N ARG A 66 1.70 1.48 -11.37
CA ARG A 66 2.40 1.29 -10.11
C ARG A 66 1.43 1.22 -8.94
N VAL A 67 1.60 0.23 -8.09
CA VAL A 67 0.88 0.06 -6.82
C VAL A 67 1.89 0.18 -5.69
N VAL A 68 1.59 1.02 -4.71
CA VAL A 68 2.40 1.22 -3.52
C VAL A 68 1.57 0.79 -2.32
N VAL A 69 2.14 -0.13 -1.54
CA VAL A 69 1.56 -0.60 -0.28
C VAL A 69 2.44 -0.10 0.84
N THR A 70 1.90 0.70 1.74
CA THR A 70 2.65 1.31 2.84
C THR A 70 2.01 0.96 4.16
N LEU A 71 2.80 0.79 5.21
CA LEU A 71 2.29 0.77 6.57
C LEU A 71 1.70 2.13 6.93
N VAL A 72 0.57 2.11 7.62
CA VAL A 72 0.08 3.30 8.31
C VAL A 72 0.92 3.42 9.57
N ASP A 73 2.05 4.11 9.44
CA ASP A 73 2.73 4.68 10.59
C ASP A 73 2.09 6.04 10.85
N ASP A 74 1.79 6.33 12.11
CA ASP A 74 1.25 7.63 12.59
C ASP A 74 2.20 8.81 12.29
N GLN A 75 3.34 8.55 11.66
CA GLN A 75 4.23 9.54 11.10
C GLN A 75 3.65 10.08 9.78
N ALA A 76 2.62 10.91 9.91
CA ALA A 76 2.33 11.94 8.92
C ALA A 76 3.67 12.55 8.48
N PRO A 77 3.99 12.62 7.17
CA PRO A 77 5.11 13.43 6.75
C PRO A 77 4.75 14.85 7.18
N LEU A 78 5.45 15.35 8.20
CA LEU A 78 5.56 16.76 8.51
C LEU A 78 5.94 17.43 7.20
N ARG A 79 4.95 17.92 6.46
CA ARG A 79 5.18 18.81 5.33
C ARG A 79 5.74 20.05 6.01
N PRO A 80 7.04 20.39 5.86
CA PRO A 80 7.49 21.67 6.37
C PRO A 80 6.67 22.71 5.62
N LEU A 81 5.85 23.44 6.36
CA LEU A 81 5.17 24.62 5.88
C LEU A 81 6.28 25.50 5.30
N ARG A 82 6.37 25.59 3.97
CA ARG A 82 7.22 26.61 3.34
C ARG A 82 6.62 27.95 3.74
N ARG A 83 7.12 28.50 4.85
CA ARG A 83 6.94 29.89 5.21
C ARG A 83 7.97 30.70 4.43
N ARG A 84 7.40 31.71 3.75
CA ARG A 84 8.01 32.85 3.07
C ARG A 84 8.46 32.62 1.64
#